data_AF-A0A7M5WJV5-F1
#
_entry.id   AF-A0A7M5WJV5-F1
#
_cell.length_a   1.000
_cell.length_b   1.000
_cell.length_c   1.000
_cell.angle_alpha   90.00
_cell.angle_beta   90.00
_cell.angle_gamma   90.00
#
_symmetry.space_group_name_H-M   'P 1'
#
loop_
_entity.id
_entity.type
_entity.pdbx_description
1 polymer ?
#
loop_
_entity_poly.entity_id
_entity_poly.type
_entity_poly.pdbx_seq_one_letter_code
_entity_poly.pdbx_strand_id
1 'polypeptide(L)'
;MGKRDTRVAFVNPVAAARSSGPAQGGPSIKDYLSRPRPSWDELKEQIKATRKGSRTLEQFEKERNMDYRAELDRGREKFFNSEKKRSSSSSSSTRSSSTSSTNSSINNRRHKKSKKKKKKHHNKSK
;
A
#
# COMPACT_ATOMS: atom_id res chain seq x y z
N MET A 1 -26.48 -15.23 70.88
CA MET A 1 -25.35 -14.28 70.70
C MET A 1 -24.09 -15.08 70.46
N GLY A 2 -23.78 -15.42 69.20
CA GLY A 2 -22.65 -16.29 68.86
C GLY A 2 -21.30 -15.61 69.04
N LYS A 3 -20.25 -16.39 69.34
CA LYS A 3 -18.88 -15.89 69.49
C LYS A 3 -18.39 -15.34 68.15
N ARG A 4 -17.89 -14.09 68.15
CA ARG A 4 -17.25 -13.49 66.97
C ARG A 4 -15.90 -14.16 66.75
N ASP A 5 -15.59 -14.45 65.49
CA ASP A 5 -14.30 -15.02 65.10
C ASP A 5 -13.17 -14.06 65.50
N THR A 6 -12.18 -14.57 66.24
CA THR A 6 -11.03 -13.80 66.75
C THR A 6 -9.81 -13.90 65.85
N ARG A 7 -9.91 -14.61 64.72
CA ARG A 7 -8.81 -14.71 63.76
C ARG A 7 -8.56 -13.35 63.14
N VAL A 8 -7.40 -12.77 63.44
CA VAL A 8 -6.91 -11.57 62.75
C VAL A 8 -6.55 -12.01 61.34
N ALA A 9 -7.27 -11.49 60.34
CA ALA A 9 -6.91 -11.71 58.95
C ALA A 9 -5.52 -11.14 58.72
N PHE A 10 -4.55 -12.01 58.42
CA PHE A 10 -3.22 -11.56 58.06
C PHE A 10 -3.30 -10.88 56.69
N VAL A 11 -3.17 -9.56 56.68
CA VAL A 11 -3.14 -8.77 55.45
C VAL A 11 -1.67 -8.53 55.09
N ASN A 12 -1.30 -8.87 53.85
CA ASN A 12 0.06 -8.62 53.36
C ASN A 12 0.35 -7.10 53.31
N PRO A 13 1.32 -6.58 54.09
CA PRO A 13 1.59 -5.14 54.16
C PRO A 13 2.02 -4.56 52.82
N VAL A 14 2.67 -5.35 51.95
CA VAL A 14 3.06 -4.93 50.60
C VAL A 14 1.82 -4.75 49.70
N ALA A 15 0.82 -5.60 49.84
CA ALA A 15 -0.44 -5.48 49.11
C ALA A 15 -1.25 -4.27 49.61
N ALA A 16 -1.32 -4.08 50.93
CA ALA A 16 -2.00 -2.93 51.55
C ALA A 16 -1.34 -1.60 51.15
N ALA A 17 -0.01 -1.53 51.13
CA ALA A 17 0.70 -0.35 50.66
C ALA A 17 0.46 -0.06 49.17
N ARG A 18 0.33 -1.10 48.33
CA ARG A 18 0.02 -0.95 46.90
C ARG A 18 -1.41 -0.47 46.65
N SER A 19 -2.39 -0.91 47.43
CA SER A 19 -3.78 -0.44 47.31
C SER A 19 -3.97 0.98 47.80
N SER A 20 -3.19 1.41 48.81
CA SER A 20 -3.23 2.76 49.36
C SER A 20 -2.30 3.73 48.63
N GLY A 21 -1.52 3.25 47.65
CA GLY A 21 -0.61 4.05 46.86
C GLY A 21 -1.31 4.89 45.78
N PRO A 22 -0.59 5.83 45.15
CA PRO A 22 -1.13 6.64 44.06
C PRO A 22 -1.65 5.75 42.93
N ALA A 23 -2.81 6.11 42.36
CA ALA A 23 -3.37 5.40 41.22
C ALA A 23 -2.35 5.39 40.06
N GLN A 24 -2.21 4.24 39.40
CA GLN A 24 -1.30 4.12 38.26
C GLN A 24 -1.67 5.17 37.21
N GLY A 25 -0.69 5.95 36.76
CA GLY A 25 -0.87 7.15 35.93
C GLY A 25 -1.30 6.90 34.48
N GLY A 26 -2.07 5.85 34.22
CA GLY A 26 -2.63 5.52 32.92
C GLY A 26 -4.14 5.30 33.00
N PRO A 27 -4.83 5.26 31.84
CA PRO A 27 -6.25 4.96 31.80
C PRO A 27 -6.52 3.61 32.47
N SER A 28 -7.52 3.60 33.35
CA SER A 28 -8.00 2.39 34.01
C SER A 28 -8.51 1.39 32.98
N ILE A 29 -8.54 0.10 33.33
CA ILE A 29 -9.17 -0.92 32.49
C ILE A 29 -10.63 -0.56 32.15
N LYS A 30 -11.33 0.12 33.09
CA LYS A 30 -12.68 0.64 32.88
C LYS A 30 -12.73 1.71 31.78
N ASP A 31 -11.67 2.49 31.62
CA ASP A 31 -11.55 3.54 30.60
C ASP A 31 -11.37 2.96 29.20
N TYR A 32 -10.89 1.72 29.07
CA TYR A 32 -10.85 1.01 27.79
C TYR A 32 -12.19 0.35 27.47
N LEU A 33 -12.85 -0.20 28.50
CA LEU A 33 -14.15 -0.86 28.34
C LEU A 33 -15.29 0.10 28.05
N SER A 34 -15.19 1.35 28.52
CA SER A 34 -16.19 2.42 28.32
C SER A 34 -16.00 3.22 27.03
N ARG A 35 -14.97 2.93 26.22
CA ARG A 35 -14.77 3.61 24.95
C ARG A 35 -15.92 3.32 23.99
N PRO A 36 -16.43 4.33 23.26
CA PRO A 36 -17.38 4.09 22.19
C PRO A 36 -16.70 3.18 21.17
N ARG A 37 -17.28 1.99 20.99
CA ARG A 37 -16.84 1.06 19.95
C ARG A 37 -17.44 1.56 18.64
N PRO A 38 -16.65 1.71 17.57
CA PRO A 38 -17.20 2.10 16.28
C PRO A 38 -18.27 1.09 15.87
N SER A 39 -19.37 1.60 15.32
CA SER A 39 -20.40 0.74 14.75
C SER A 39 -19.85 0.05 13.49
N TRP A 40 -20.45 -1.06 13.10
CA TRP A 40 -20.03 -1.78 11.89
C TRP A 40 -20.14 -0.91 10.63
N ASP A 41 -21.13 -0.01 10.60
CA ASP A 41 -21.36 0.91 9.49
C ASP A 41 -20.27 1.99 9.41
N GLU A 42 -19.89 2.58 10.54
CA GLU A 42 -18.76 3.52 10.62
C GLU A 42 -17.43 2.86 10.24
N LEU A 43 -17.21 1.61 10.67
CA LEU A 43 -16.00 0.85 10.32
C LEU A 43 -15.93 0.57 8.81
N LYS A 44 -17.08 0.26 8.20
CA LYS A 44 -17.18 0.05 6.76
C LYS A 44 -16.95 1.35 5.99
N GLU A 45 -17.42 2.47 6.52
CA GLU A 45 -17.14 3.79 5.96
C GLU A 45 -15.66 4.16 6.09
N GLN A 46 -15.03 3.89 7.23
CA GLN A 46 -13.59 4.07 7.42
C GLN A 46 -12.76 3.19 6.48
N ILE A 47 -13.15 1.93 6.27
CA ILE A 47 -12.53 1.04 5.29
C ILE A 47 -12.71 1.59 3.86
N LYS A 48 -13.89 2.14 3.53
CA LYS A 48 -14.12 2.80 2.23
C LYS A 48 -13.33 4.10 2.11
N ALA A 49 -13.19 4.88 3.16
CA ALA A 49 -12.50 6.16 3.19
C ALA A 49 -10.97 5.97 3.11
N THR A 50 -10.42 4.99 3.83
CA THR A 50 -9.02 4.58 3.70
C THR A 50 -8.72 4.01 2.31
N ARG A 51 -9.64 3.21 1.74
CA ARG A 51 -9.53 2.76 0.34
C ARG A 51 -9.69 3.88 -0.69
N LYS A 52 -10.51 4.91 -0.40
CA LYS A 52 -10.65 6.13 -1.22
C LYS A 52 -9.52 7.14 -0.98
N GLY A 53 -8.77 7.03 0.12
CA GLY A 53 -7.69 7.92 0.51
C GLY A 53 -6.49 7.88 -0.45
N SER A 54 -6.38 6.84 -1.27
CA SER A 54 -5.46 6.81 -2.41
C SER A 54 -5.98 7.60 -3.63
N ARG A 55 -6.81 8.65 -3.42
CA ARG A 55 -7.28 9.57 -4.47
C ARG A 55 -6.11 10.19 -5.24
N THR A 56 -4.96 10.39 -4.59
CA THR A 56 -3.71 10.82 -5.22
C THR A 56 -3.16 9.78 -6.19
N LEU A 57 -3.24 8.49 -5.85
CA LEU A 57 -2.84 7.38 -6.72
C LEU A 57 -3.78 7.30 -7.94
N GLU A 58 -5.10 7.38 -7.70
CA GLU A 58 -6.10 7.34 -8.76
C GLU A 58 -5.99 8.55 -9.72
N GLN A 59 -5.72 9.76 -9.18
CA GLN A 59 -5.50 10.95 -9.98
C GLN A 59 -4.22 10.85 -10.82
N PHE A 60 -3.12 10.36 -10.23
CA PHE A 60 -1.86 10.13 -10.94
C PHE A 60 -2.02 9.08 -12.05
N GLU A 61 -2.71 7.97 -11.78
CA GLU A 61 -3.00 6.93 -12.78
C GLU A 61 -3.87 7.47 -13.93
N LYS A 62 -4.83 8.34 -13.64
CA LYS A 62 -5.65 9.00 -14.68
C LYS A 62 -4.84 9.95 -15.55
N GLU A 63 -4.00 10.81 -14.96
CA GLU A 63 -3.16 11.76 -15.70
C GLU A 63 -2.23 11.03 -16.67
N ARG A 64 -1.53 9.99 -16.19
CA ARG A 64 -0.65 9.17 -17.03
C ARG A 64 -1.41 8.44 -18.14
N ASN A 65 -2.59 7.90 -17.84
CA ASN A 65 -3.42 7.24 -18.85
C ASN A 65 -3.95 8.21 -19.91
N MET A 66 -4.22 9.46 -19.55
CA MET A 66 -4.63 10.48 -20.54
C MET A 66 -3.49 10.78 -21.51
N ASP A 67 -2.26 10.96 -21.02
CA ASP A 67 -1.08 11.17 -21.87
C ASP A 67 -0.86 10.00 -22.83
N TYR A 68 -0.92 8.76 -22.33
CA TYR A 68 -0.76 7.56 -23.15
C TYR A 68 -1.85 7.42 -24.22
N ARG A 69 -3.11 7.72 -23.87
CA ARG A 69 -4.21 7.72 -24.85
C ARG A 69 -3.98 8.77 -25.93
N ALA A 70 -3.61 9.98 -25.55
CA ALA A 70 -3.31 11.06 -26.50
C ALA A 70 -2.12 10.72 -27.42
N GLU A 71 -1.10 10.01 -26.91
CA GLU A 71 0.03 9.56 -27.72
C GLU A 71 -0.36 8.45 -28.71
N LEU A 72 -1.17 7.47 -28.27
CA LEU A 72 -1.70 6.42 -29.13
C LEU A 72 -2.58 6.98 -30.25
N ASP A 73 -3.44 7.95 -29.92
CA ASP A 73 -4.32 8.57 -30.91
C ASP A 73 -3.52 9.41 -31.92
N ARG A 74 -2.51 10.17 -31.48
CA ARG A 74 -1.56 10.84 -32.41
C ARG A 74 -0.82 9.85 -33.30
N GLY A 75 -0.42 8.69 -32.77
CA GLY A 75 0.23 7.62 -33.53
C GLY A 75 -0.71 7.05 -34.61
N ARG A 76 -1.97 6.78 -34.23
CA ARG A 76 -3.02 6.32 -35.14
C ARG A 76 -3.30 7.33 -36.24
N GLU A 77 -3.48 8.61 -35.90
CA GLU A 77 -3.73 9.67 -36.89
C GLU A 77 -2.57 9.82 -37.87
N LYS A 78 -1.31 9.78 -37.40
CA LYS A 78 -0.14 9.81 -38.29
C LYS A 78 -0.10 8.60 -39.21
N PHE A 79 -0.42 7.41 -38.70
CA PHE A 79 -0.50 6.20 -39.51
C PHE A 79 -1.60 6.32 -40.58
N PHE A 80 -2.82 6.69 -40.22
CA PHE A 80 -3.93 6.89 -41.16
C PHE A 80 -3.67 8.02 -42.17
N ASN A 81 -3.07 9.14 -41.75
CA ASN A 81 -2.69 10.21 -42.69
C ASN A 81 -1.55 9.79 -43.61
N SER A 82 -0.58 9.04 -43.11
CA SER A 82 0.45 8.48 -43.97
C SER A 82 -0.17 7.52 -44.98
N GLU A 83 -1.14 6.68 -44.58
CA GLU A 83 -1.85 5.71 -45.42
C GLU A 83 -2.71 6.36 -46.50
N LYS A 84 -3.44 7.42 -46.16
CA LYS A 84 -4.18 8.24 -47.12
C LYS A 84 -3.27 8.93 -48.14
N LYS A 85 -2.08 9.39 -47.73
CA LYS A 85 -1.11 10.00 -48.65
C LYS A 85 -0.51 9.00 -49.63
N ARG A 86 -0.23 7.75 -49.20
CA ARG A 86 0.21 6.66 -50.10
C ARG A 86 -0.90 6.23 -51.06
N SER A 87 -2.15 6.21 -50.60
CA SER A 87 -3.30 5.83 -51.44
C SER A 87 -3.76 6.92 -52.40
N SER A 88 -3.56 8.21 -52.08
CA SER A 88 -3.86 9.32 -52.99
C SER A 88 -2.80 9.49 -54.09
N SER A 89 -1.57 9.01 -53.88
CA SER A 89 -0.53 8.96 -54.91
C SER A 89 -0.60 7.71 -55.80
N SER A 90 -1.46 6.74 -55.48
CA SER A 90 -1.52 5.45 -56.18
C SER A 90 -2.73 5.28 -57.10
N SER A 91 -3.48 6.34 -57.42
CA SER A 91 -4.50 6.27 -58.49
C SER A 91 -3.91 6.31 -59.90
N SER A 92 -2.57 6.26 -60.05
CA SER A 92 -1.90 6.10 -61.33
C SER A 92 -0.65 5.22 -61.22
N SER A 93 -0.79 3.93 -60.93
CA SER A 93 0.08 2.88 -61.51
C SER A 93 -0.18 1.49 -60.92
N THR A 94 -0.04 0.53 -61.80
CA THR A 94 -0.30 -0.90 -61.73
C THR A 94 0.67 -1.71 -60.86
N ARG A 95 0.13 -2.79 -60.25
CA ARG A 95 0.72 -4.15 -60.04
C ARG A 95 1.83 -4.40 -58.97
N SER A 96 1.73 -5.63 -58.44
CA SER A 96 2.73 -6.56 -57.85
C SER A 96 3.13 -6.51 -56.36
N SER A 97 2.55 -7.47 -55.61
CA SER A 97 3.17 -8.55 -54.80
C SER A 97 4.52 -8.39 -54.04
N SER A 98 4.48 -8.87 -52.78
CA SER A 98 5.57 -9.41 -51.93
C SER A 98 6.51 -8.36 -51.31
N THR A 99 7.10 -8.45 -50.10
CA THR A 99 7.51 -9.55 -49.22
C THR A 99 7.58 -9.08 -47.75
N SER A 100 7.59 -10.06 -46.85
CA SER A 100 7.81 -10.00 -45.39
C SER A 100 9.11 -9.32 -44.92
N SER A 101 9.07 -8.68 -43.74
CA SER A 101 10.21 -8.71 -42.80
C SER A 101 9.76 -8.49 -41.34
N THR A 102 9.81 -9.59 -40.60
CA THR A 102 9.76 -9.69 -39.14
C THR A 102 10.94 -8.98 -38.50
N ASN A 103 10.70 -8.07 -37.55
CA ASN A 103 11.75 -7.53 -36.69
C ASN A 103 11.51 -7.93 -35.24
N SER A 104 12.14 -9.05 -34.85
CA SER A 104 12.26 -9.52 -33.47
C SER A 104 13.66 -9.14 -32.97
N SER A 105 13.75 -8.22 -32.00
CA SER A 105 14.97 -8.02 -31.22
C SER A 105 14.64 -8.08 -29.73
N ILE A 106 14.87 -9.28 -29.18
CA ILE A 106 14.72 -9.61 -27.76
C ILE A 106 15.95 -9.09 -27.01
N ASN A 107 15.79 -8.02 -26.25
CA ASN A 107 16.85 -7.50 -25.37
C ASN A 107 16.89 -8.26 -24.04
N ASN A 108 17.74 -9.27 -23.94
CA ASN A 108 18.06 -10.00 -22.71
C ASN A 108 19.01 -9.17 -21.81
N ARG A 109 18.48 -8.37 -20.88
CA ARG A 109 19.28 -7.76 -19.79
C ARG A 109 19.39 -8.69 -18.58
N ARG A 110 20.48 -9.46 -18.53
CA ARG A 110 20.93 -10.21 -17.34
C ARG A 110 21.36 -9.24 -16.23
N HIS A 111 20.55 -9.06 -15.20
CA HIS A 111 20.93 -8.39 -13.95
C HIS A 111 21.81 -9.30 -13.07
N LYS A 112 23.11 -8.99 -12.96
CA LYS A 112 24.00 -9.57 -11.93
C LYS A 112 23.74 -8.88 -10.58
N LYS A 113 23.08 -9.56 -9.64
CA LYS A 113 22.98 -9.12 -8.23
C LYS A 113 24.28 -9.45 -7.48
N SER A 114 25.06 -8.44 -7.12
CA SER A 114 26.20 -8.58 -6.19
C SER A 114 25.68 -8.59 -4.74
N LYS A 115 25.91 -9.71 -4.02
CA LYS A 115 25.60 -9.82 -2.59
C LYS A 115 26.76 -9.22 -1.78
N LYS A 116 26.58 -8.03 -1.22
CA LYS A 116 27.54 -7.40 -0.30
C LYS A 116 27.38 -8.02 1.10
N LYS A 117 28.37 -8.81 1.55
CA LYS A 117 28.43 -9.39 2.91
C LYS A 117 28.58 -8.27 3.95
N LYS A 118 27.65 -8.17 4.91
CA LYS A 118 27.78 -7.32 6.12
C LYS A 118 28.73 -8.01 7.11
N LYS A 119 29.81 -7.33 7.52
CA LYS A 119 30.66 -7.75 8.66
C LYS A 119 29.93 -7.40 9.97
N LYS A 120 29.76 -8.38 10.87
CA LYS A 120 29.30 -8.15 12.24
C LYS A 120 30.52 -7.83 13.11
N HIS A 121 30.57 -6.65 13.71
CA HIS A 121 31.52 -6.33 14.78
C HIS A 121 30.90 -6.77 16.11
N HIS A 122 31.60 -7.64 16.85
CA HIS A 122 31.28 -7.95 18.24
C HIS A 122 31.91 -6.86 19.11
N ASN A 123 31.07 -6.06 19.79
CA ASN A 123 31.54 -5.17 20.84
C ASN A 123 31.73 -6.01 22.11
N LYS A 124 32.96 -6.06 22.60
CA LYS A 124 33.34 -6.67 23.87
C LYS A 124 33.21 -5.59 24.94
N SER A 125 32.20 -5.68 25.81
CA SER A 125 32.10 -4.80 26.98
C SER A 125 33.14 -5.21 28.02
N LYS A 126 33.80 -4.21 28.60
CA LYS A 126 34.60 -4.32 29.82
C LYS A 126 33.68 -4.31 31.03
#